data_AF-A0A935M0P8-F1
#
_entry.id   AF-A0A935M0P8-F1
#
_cell.length_a   1.000
_cell.length_b   1.000
_cell.length_c   1.000
_cell.angle_alpha   90.00
_cell.angle_beta   90.00
_cell.angle_gamma   90.00
#
_symmetry.space_group_name_H-M   'P 1'
#
loop_
_entity.id
_entity.type
_entity.pdbx_description
1 polymer ?
#
loop_
_entity_poly.entity_id
_entity_poly.type
_entity_poly.pdbx_seq_one_letter_code
_entity_poly.pdbx_strand_id
1 'polypeptide(L)'
;MKKLLCIALLFLSSNVWAQNWCAPGAEWTYTLRDNGVGGYTRFTYIGDTLMDGAIAQKLHKHLVEYNYILGEIVESDLPMDFTTVEDDLVSIWNGQYFDTLYWFGAAPGDRWSFSMDPVLWPDTAPTPHYIDVMDTGSTIVDGIVLRYLQVYNSNLWSAPGSLDVIFERIGSVYEFLVPNNAIWVDGIAGPLRCYSDDQINFQSPNWNGSCDYVTGIWDKEPRSNVTIFPNPCTDRLTLSGITPGSQIELFDGLGRNVFTGQALGEPFHFDASTLAPGLYQVRIRNGEQVISWIKE
;
A
#
# COMPACT_ATOMS: atom_id res chain seq x y z
N MET A 1 -47.61 24.99 44.86
CA MET A 1 -46.55 24.10 45.37
C MET A 1 -46.50 22.89 44.44
N LYS A 2 -45.69 22.97 43.38
CA LYS A 2 -44.45 22.17 43.16
C LYS A 2 -44.70 20.67 43.37
N LYS A 3 -45.03 19.96 42.28
CA LYS A 3 -44.13 19.11 41.46
C LYS A 3 -43.96 17.70 42.04
N LEU A 4 -44.45 16.69 41.33
CA LEU A 4 -43.77 15.39 41.20
C LEU A 4 -44.34 14.66 39.98
N LEU A 5 -43.76 15.01 38.83
CA LEU A 5 -43.89 14.29 37.57
C LEU A 5 -42.76 13.23 37.60
N CYS A 6 -43.10 11.97 37.87
CA CYS A 6 -42.15 10.86 37.76
C CYS A 6 -42.02 10.46 36.29
N ILE A 7 -41.11 11.12 35.58
CA ILE A 7 -40.51 10.63 34.34
C ILE A 7 -39.07 10.29 34.69
N ALA A 8 -38.74 9.01 34.73
CA ALA A 8 -37.36 8.52 34.68
C ALA A 8 -37.39 7.26 33.81
N LEU A 9 -37.35 7.49 32.49
CA LEU A 9 -36.16 7.30 31.67
C LEU A 9 -35.81 5.81 31.58
N LEU A 10 -36.44 5.19 30.58
CA LEU A 10 -35.97 4.02 29.88
C LEU A 10 -34.44 4.07 29.76
N PHE A 11 -33.76 3.11 30.39
CA PHE A 11 -32.46 2.65 29.94
C PHE A 11 -32.63 2.01 28.56
N LEU A 12 -32.83 2.85 27.54
CA LEU A 12 -32.33 2.55 26.22
C LEU A 12 -30.81 2.56 26.40
N SER A 13 -30.23 1.37 26.55
CA SER A 13 -28.83 1.14 26.28
C SER A 13 -28.60 1.55 24.82
N SER A 14 -28.36 2.84 24.60
CA SER A 14 -27.62 3.28 23.45
C SER A 14 -26.35 2.45 23.50
N ASN A 15 -26.18 1.57 22.51
CA ASN A 15 -24.88 1.03 22.21
C ASN A 15 -23.97 2.26 22.11
N VAL A 16 -23.18 2.49 23.16
CA VAL A 16 -22.03 3.35 23.05
C VAL A 16 -21.14 2.54 22.13
N TRP A 17 -21.01 2.99 20.87
CA TRP A 17 -20.05 2.40 19.94
C TRP A 17 -18.68 2.86 20.42
N ALA A 18 -18.24 2.27 21.53
CA ALA A 18 -16.92 2.45 22.07
C ALA A 18 -15.99 1.52 21.27
N GLN A 19 -15.08 2.17 20.55
CA GLN A 19 -13.79 1.68 20.07
C GLN A 19 -13.82 0.60 18.98
N ASN A 20 -13.69 1.04 17.72
CA ASN A 20 -13.42 0.17 16.57
C ASN A 20 -11.91 -0.03 16.33
N TRP A 21 -11.04 0.21 17.31
CA TRP A 21 -9.62 -0.10 17.23
C TRP A 21 -9.17 -0.80 18.52
N CYS A 22 -8.69 -2.05 18.49
CA CYS A 22 -8.62 -2.98 17.36
C CYS A 22 -9.88 -3.86 17.32
N ALA A 23 -10.39 -4.12 16.12
CA ALA A 23 -11.43 -5.11 15.95
C ALA A 23 -10.93 -6.51 16.37
N PRO A 24 -11.77 -7.37 16.96
CA PRO A 24 -11.44 -8.77 17.19
C PRO A 24 -11.02 -9.46 15.89
N GLY A 25 -9.97 -10.28 15.97
CA GLY A 25 -9.41 -10.98 14.81
C GLY A 25 -8.60 -10.10 13.85
N ALA A 26 -8.34 -8.82 14.20
CA ALA A 26 -7.65 -7.91 13.31
C ALA A 26 -6.22 -8.38 12.96
N GLU A 27 -5.95 -8.46 11.67
CA GLU A 27 -4.67 -8.79 11.06
C GLU A 27 -4.36 -7.83 9.91
N TRP A 28 -3.11 -7.42 9.83
CA TRP A 28 -2.59 -6.60 8.74
C TRP A 28 -1.38 -7.28 8.14
N THR A 29 -1.33 -7.38 6.82
CA THR A 29 -0.11 -7.83 6.13
C THR A 29 0.42 -6.70 5.28
N TYR A 30 1.61 -6.22 5.59
CA TYR A 30 2.30 -5.15 4.89
C TYR A 30 3.44 -5.71 4.05
N THR A 31 3.72 -5.03 2.94
CA THR A 31 4.86 -5.37 2.10
C THR A 31 6.17 -5.12 2.84
N LEU A 32 7.10 -6.07 2.76
CA LEU A 32 8.50 -5.87 3.11
C LEU A 32 9.30 -5.74 1.81
N ARG A 33 10.12 -4.70 1.69
CA ARG A 33 11.01 -4.55 0.54
C ARG A 33 12.27 -3.81 0.90
N ASP A 34 13.37 -4.52 0.72
CA ASP A 34 14.69 -3.98 0.95
C ASP A 34 15.72 -4.44 -0.09
N ASN A 35 16.92 -3.87 -0.06
CA ASN A 35 18.02 -4.23 -0.93
C ASN A 35 18.42 -5.68 -0.71
N GLY A 36 18.04 -6.55 -1.66
CA GLY A 36 18.37 -7.97 -1.58
C GLY A 36 17.44 -8.77 -0.66
N VAL A 37 16.33 -8.18 -0.20
CA VAL A 37 15.31 -8.87 0.58
C VAL A 37 13.89 -8.48 0.13
N GLY A 38 12.97 -9.45 0.08
CA GLY A 38 11.55 -9.20 -0.21
C GLY A 38 10.66 -10.12 0.62
N GLY A 39 9.48 -9.65 1.02
CA GLY A 39 8.61 -10.47 1.86
C GLY A 39 7.41 -9.71 2.39
N TYR A 40 6.99 -10.02 3.62
CA TYR A 40 5.95 -9.27 4.31
C TYR A 40 6.16 -9.21 5.82
N THR A 41 5.55 -8.20 6.43
CA THR A 41 5.40 -8.10 7.87
C THR A 41 3.91 -8.23 8.21
N ARG A 42 3.58 -9.21 9.06
CA ARG A 42 2.22 -9.42 9.55
C ARG A 42 2.08 -8.88 10.96
N PHE A 43 1.01 -8.12 11.18
CA PHE A 43 0.55 -7.68 12.48
C PHE A 43 -0.70 -8.49 12.83
N THR A 44 -0.77 -8.99 14.06
CA THR A 44 -1.96 -9.69 14.58
C THR A 44 -2.33 -9.09 15.93
N TYR A 45 -3.59 -8.70 16.09
CA TYR A 45 -4.14 -8.32 17.38
C TYR A 45 -4.30 -9.57 18.26
N ILE A 46 -3.60 -9.61 19.41
CA ILE A 46 -3.56 -10.78 20.30
C ILE A 46 -4.21 -10.53 21.67
N GLY A 47 -5.05 -9.50 21.75
CA GLY A 47 -5.80 -9.12 22.95
C GLY A 47 -5.22 -7.93 23.69
N ASP A 48 -5.97 -7.48 24.69
CA ASP A 48 -5.65 -6.29 25.45
C ASP A 48 -4.68 -6.56 26.62
N THR A 49 -4.05 -5.49 27.10
CA THR A 49 -3.28 -5.44 28.34
C THR A 49 -3.46 -4.10 29.02
N LEU A 50 -3.11 -3.99 30.31
CA LEU A 50 -3.01 -2.71 31.00
C LEU A 50 -1.59 -2.17 30.86
N MET A 51 -1.42 -0.97 30.34
CA MET A 51 -0.13 -0.31 30.15
C MET A 51 -0.28 1.19 30.42
N ASP A 52 0.55 1.74 31.30
CA ASP A 52 0.54 3.16 31.69
C ASP A 52 -0.85 3.70 32.09
N GLY A 53 -1.65 2.86 32.76
CA GLY A 53 -3.00 3.22 33.20
C GLY A 53 -4.07 3.17 32.11
N ALA A 54 -3.71 2.89 30.85
CA ALA A 54 -4.62 2.72 29.73
C ALA A 54 -4.79 1.23 29.35
N ILE A 55 -5.96 0.89 28.81
CA ILE A 55 -6.16 -0.40 28.13
C ILE A 55 -5.48 -0.28 26.77
N ALA A 56 -4.50 -1.15 26.53
CA ALA A 56 -3.68 -1.16 25.33
C ALA A 56 -3.89 -2.45 24.53
N GLN A 57 -4.14 -2.31 23.23
CA GLN A 57 -4.19 -3.41 22.28
C GLN A 57 -2.78 -3.89 21.98
N LYS A 58 -2.52 -5.20 22.16
CA LYS A 58 -1.23 -5.82 21.83
C LYS A 58 -1.21 -6.29 20.39
N LEU A 59 -0.21 -5.85 19.64
CA LEU A 59 0.02 -6.25 18.26
C LEU A 59 1.28 -7.12 18.19
N HIS A 60 1.09 -8.40 17.88
CA HIS A 60 2.19 -9.30 17.54
C HIS A 60 2.67 -9.00 16.12
N LYS A 61 4.00 -8.94 15.93
CA LYS A 61 4.61 -8.71 14.62
C LYS A 61 5.43 -9.92 14.20
N HIS A 62 5.10 -10.48 13.05
CA HIS A 62 5.82 -11.59 12.45
C HIS A 62 6.37 -11.17 11.08
N LEU A 63 7.67 -11.37 10.88
CA LEU A 63 8.40 -11.04 9.67
C LEU A 63 8.66 -12.32 8.88
N VAL A 64 8.33 -12.31 7.59
CA VAL A 64 8.72 -13.35 6.64
C VAL A 64 9.43 -12.70 5.48
N GLU A 65 10.69 -13.07 5.27
CA GLU A 65 11.54 -12.46 4.28
C GLU A 65 12.29 -13.48 3.44
N TYR A 66 12.48 -13.19 2.16
CA TYR A 66 13.31 -13.96 1.26
C TYR A 66 14.59 -13.18 0.97
N ASN A 67 15.72 -13.74 1.39
CA ASN A 67 17.03 -13.19 1.13
C ASN A 67 17.47 -13.59 -0.29
N TYR A 68 17.49 -12.64 -1.22
CA TYR A 68 17.86 -12.87 -2.62
C TYR A 68 19.36 -13.20 -2.80
N ILE A 69 20.21 -12.88 -1.82
CA ILE A 69 21.65 -13.17 -1.86
C ILE A 69 21.93 -14.61 -1.43
N LEU A 70 21.32 -15.05 -0.34
CA LEU A 70 21.49 -16.40 0.23
C LEU A 70 20.52 -17.42 -0.38
N GLY A 71 19.44 -16.96 -1.00
CA GLY A 71 18.42 -17.79 -1.63
C GLY A 71 17.51 -18.51 -0.64
N GLU A 72 17.36 -17.97 0.58
CA GLU A 72 16.63 -18.60 1.68
C GLU A 72 15.49 -17.73 2.21
N ILE A 73 14.52 -18.38 2.85
CA ILE A 73 13.46 -17.70 3.61
C ILE A 73 13.91 -17.62 5.07
N VAL A 74 13.80 -16.44 5.64
CA VAL A 74 14.02 -16.15 7.06
C VAL A 74 12.69 -15.71 7.66
N GLU A 75 12.37 -16.27 8.82
CA GLU A 75 11.17 -15.94 9.59
C GLU A 75 11.59 -15.54 11.00
N SER A 76 10.99 -14.48 11.53
CA SER A 76 11.27 -14.02 12.89
C SER A 76 10.11 -13.25 13.50
N ASP A 77 9.98 -13.30 14.82
CA ASP A 77 9.09 -12.43 15.56
C ASP A 77 9.80 -11.13 15.93
N LEU A 78 9.14 -10.01 15.68
CA LEU A 78 9.63 -8.68 16.00
C LEU A 78 9.07 -8.21 17.35
N PRO A 79 9.70 -7.22 18.01
CA PRO A 79 9.17 -6.65 19.25
C PRO A 79 7.72 -6.19 19.08
N MET A 80 6.84 -6.53 20.03
CA MET A 80 5.42 -6.17 19.96
C MET A 80 5.20 -4.66 19.91
N ASP A 81 4.14 -4.25 19.22
CA ASP A 81 3.63 -2.88 19.31
C ASP A 81 2.38 -2.84 20.19
N PHE A 82 2.16 -1.70 20.83
CA PHE A 82 1.01 -1.47 21.70
C PHE A 82 0.31 -0.21 21.23
N THR A 83 -1.00 -0.31 21.01
CA THR A 83 -1.84 0.84 20.68
C THR A 83 -2.90 1.05 21.76
N THR A 84 -3.45 2.26 21.84
CA THR A 84 -4.64 2.55 22.65
C THR A 84 -5.55 3.46 21.84
N VAL A 85 -6.81 3.54 22.25
CA VAL A 85 -7.77 4.45 21.62
C VAL A 85 -8.58 5.17 22.68
N GLU A 86 -8.68 6.48 22.53
CA GLU A 86 -9.53 7.35 23.34
C GLU A 86 -10.29 8.28 22.39
N ASP A 87 -11.63 8.22 22.43
CA ASP A 87 -12.52 8.87 21.48
C ASP A 87 -12.14 8.58 20.02
N ASP A 88 -11.61 9.59 19.31
CA ASP A 88 -11.20 9.51 17.90
C ASP A 88 -9.67 9.42 17.71
N LEU A 89 -8.91 9.32 18.81
CA LEU A 89 -7.45 9.29 18.80
C LEU A 89 -6.95 7.85 19.02
N VAL A 90 -6.33 7.29 18.00
CA VAL A 90 -5.51 6.07 18.13
C VAL A 90 -4.09 6.50 18.42
N SER A 91 -3.52 5.96 19.49
CA SER A 91 -2.15 6.26 19.92
C SER A 91 -1.31 4.98 19.96
N ILE A 92 -0.01 5.11 19.73
CA ILE A 92 0.97 4.02 19.77
C ILE A 92 2.03 4.28 20.85
N TRP A 93 2.45 3.22 21.53
CA TRP A 93 3.50 3.29 22.54
C TRP A 93 4.88 3.52 21.90
N ASN A 94 5.57 4.58 22.29
CA ASN A 94 6.90 4.93 21.77
C ASN A 94 8.07 4.45 22.64
N GLY A 95 7.80 3.68 23.70
CA GLY A 95 8.79 3.30 24.71
C GLY A 95 8.68 4.07 26.03
N GLN A 96 8.04 5.24 26.02
CA GLN A 96 7.91 6.11 27.19
C GLN A 96 6.47 6.54 27.48
N TYR A 97 5.69 6.85 26.44
CA TYR A 97 4.29 7.25 26.52
C TYR A 97 3.55 6.86 25.23
N PHE A 98 2.22 6.93 25.26
CA PHE A 98 1.39 6.81 24.05
C PHE A 98 1.40 8.12 23.27
N ASP A 99 1.77 8.07 22.00
CA ASP A 99 1.77 9.21 21.08
C ASP A 99 0.85 8.96 19.89
N THR A 100 0.47 10.02 19.17
CA THR A 100 -0.57 9.96 18.13
C THR A 100 -0.15 9.06 16.97
N LEU A 101 -0.95 8.03 16.72
CA LEU A 101 -0.86 7.21 15.51
C LEU A 101 -1.82 7.76 14.45
N TYR A 102 -3.13 7.78 14.76
CA TYR A 102 -4.19 8.26 13.88
C TYR A 102 -5.18 9.13 14.65
N TRP A 103 -5.64 10.23 14.04
CA TRP A 103 -6.61 11.15 14.66
C TRP A 103 -7.85 11.30 13.77
N PHE A 104 -8.84 10.43 13.93
CA PHE A 104 -10.07 10.39 13.12
C PHE A 104 -11.05 11.55 13.39
N GLY A 105 -10.77 12.36 14.42
CA GLY A 105 -11.51 13.57 14.75
C GLY A 105 -10.92 14.82 14.09
N ALA A 106 -9.83 14.68 13.35
CA ALA A 106 -9.17 15.78 12.64
C ALA A 106 -9.99 16.25 11.43
N ALA A 107 -9.92 17.56 11.14
CA ALA A 107 -10.51 18.19 9.98
C ALA A 107 -9.44 18.58 8.94
N PRO A 108 -9.80 18.85 7.68
CA PRO A 108 -8.85 19.34 6.68
C PRO A 108 -8.09 20.58 7.16
N GLY A 109 -6.76 20.54 7.08
CA GLY A 109 -5.85 21.56 7.59
C GLY A 109 -5.30 21.29 9.00
N ASP A 110 -5.85 20.33 9.75
CA ASP A 110 -5.23 19.82 10.96
C ASP A 110 -3.98 19.00 10.62
N ARG A 111 -3.08 18.86 11.60
CA ARG A 111 -1.88 18.05 11.47
C ARG A 111 -1.42 17.52 12.81
N TRP A 112 -0.71 16.40 12.78
CA TRP A 112 0.02 15.89 13.93
C TRP A 112 1.42 15.43 13.52
N SER A 113 2.31 15.33 14.50
CA SER A 113 3.63 14.71 14.35
C SER A 113 3.63 13.38 15.08
N PHE A 114 4.46 12.45 14.64
CA PHE A 114 4.80 11.26 15.42
C PHE A 114 6.17 11.44 16.08
N SER A 115 6.32 10.99 17.32
CA SER A 115 7.60 10.96 18.02
C SER A 115 8.54 9.97 17.32
N MET A 116 9.61 10.50 16.72
CA MET A 116 10.74 9.67 16.30
C MET A 116 11.49 9.18 17.53
N ASP A 117 12.07 7.98 17.47
CA ASP A 117 12.92 7.46 18.54
C ASP A 117 14.25 8.24 18.57
N PRO A 118 14.52 9.05 19.61
CA PRO A 118 15.74 9.85 19.67
C PRO A 118 17.01 9.00 19.81
N VAL A 119 16.91 7.73 20.24
CA VAL A 119 18.04 6.79 20.32
C VAL A 119 18.50 6.35 18.93
N LEU A 120 17.55 6.21 18.00
CA LEU A 120 17.84 5.87 16.60
C LEU A 120 18.30 7.09 15.78
N TRP A 121 18.01 8.30 16.26
CA TRP A 121 18.29 9.56 15.57
C TRP A 121 19.02 10.61 16.44
N PRO A 122 20.21 10.30 17.00
CA PRO A 122 20.88 11.15 17.97
C PRO A 122 21.51 12.45 17.40
N ASP A 123 21.70 12.56 16.08
CA ASP A 123 22.58 13.60 15.48
C ASP A 123 21.94 14.49 14.40
N THR A 124 20.62 14.50 14.28
CA THR A 124 19.91 15.38 13.34
C THR A 124 18.88 16.21 14.09
N ALA A 125 18.96 17.53 13.98
CA ALA A 125 17.90 18.42 14.43
C ALA A 125 16.58 17.86 13.91
N PRO A 126 15.56 17.61 14.74
CA PRO A 126 14.36 16.94 14.30
C PRO A 126 13.70 17.85 13.27
N THR A 127 13.82 17.53 11.99
CA THR A 127 12.90 18.07 11.01
C THR A 127 11.57 17.43 11.37
N PRO A 128 10.61 18.20 11.90
CA PRO A 128 9.37 17.59 12.35
C PRO A 128 8.65 17.00 11.13
N HIS A 129 8.41 15.69 11.19
CA HIS A 129 7.55 15.00 10.24
C HIS A 129 6.11 15.27 10.65
N TYR A 130 5.29 15.70 9.69
CA TYR A 130 3.88 15.95 9.94
C TYR A 130 3.03 15.10 9.01
N ILE A 131 1.90 14.69 9.54
CA ILE A 131 0.79 14.13 8.77
C ILE A 131 -0.23 15.27 8.64
N ASP A 132 -0.36 15.81 7.44
CA ASP A 132 -1.29 16.90 7.13
C ASP A 132 -2.61 16.32 6.60
N VAL A 133 -3.73 16.68 7.22
CA VAL A 133 -5.07 16.23 6.79
C VAL A 133 -5.52 17.05 5.60
N MET A 134 -5.72 16.39 4.47
CA MET A 134 -6.13 17.00 3.21
C MET A 134 -7.65 16.95 3.03
N ASP A 135 -8.26 15.83 3.40
CA ASP A 135 -9.70 15.61 3.30
C ASP A 135 -10.16 14.52 4.29
N THR A 136 -11.47 14.47 4.55
CA THR A 136 -12.11 13.45 5.40
C THR A 136 -13.36 12.89 4.73
N GLY A 137 -13.75 11.67 5.06
CA GLY A 137 -15.01 11.13 4.56
C GLY A 137 -15.36 9.79 5.17
N SER A 138 -16.26 9.07 4.51
CA SER A 138 -16.65 7.72 4.87
C SER A 138 -16.84 6.85 3.64
N THR A 139 -16.51 5.56 3.77
CA THR A 139 -16.75 4.56 2.72
C THR A 139 -17.38 3.30 3.32
N ILE A 140 -17.80 2.38 2.46
CA ILE A 140 -18.31 1.06 2.87
C ILE A 140 -17.28 -0.01 2.44
N VAL A 141 -16.84 -0.82 3.40
CA VAL A 141 -16.01 -2.01 3.16
C VAL A 141 -16.75 -3.21 3.76
N ASP A 142 -17.06 -4.22 2.95
CA ASP A 142 -17.84 -5.40 3.35
C ASP A 142 -19.14 -5.09 4.13
N GLY A 143 -19.81 -4.00 3.75
CA GLY A 143 -21.07 -3.57 4.39
C GLY A 143 -20.89 -2.80 5.70
N ILE A 144 -19.66 -2.60 6.16
CA ILE A 144 -19.34 -1.76 7.31
C ILE A 144 -18.95 -0.35 6.84
N VAL A 145 -19.58 0.66 7.42
CA VAL A 145 -19.22 2.07 7.18
C VAL A 145 -17.96 2.39 7.97
N LEU A 146 -16.92 2.89 7.31
CA LEU A 146 -15.66 3.32 7.91
C LEU A 146 -15.40 4.78 7.59
N ARG A 147 -15.01 5.58 8.58
CA ARG A 147 -14.42 6.91 8.33
C ARG A 147 -13.04 6.75 7.71
N TYR A 148 -12.64 7.73 6.91
CA TYR A 148 -11.28 7.82 6.39
C TYR A 148 -10.73 9.25 6.48
N LEU A 149 -9.41 9.34 6.54
CA LEU A 149 -8.62 10.55 6.36
C LEU A 149 -7.80 10.40 5.08
N GLN A 150 -7.84 11.39 4.19
CA GLN A 150 -6.82 11.56 3.17
C GLN A 150 -5.73 12.46 3.74
N VAL A 151 -4.50 11.95 3.78
CA VAL A 151 -3.39 12.64 4.43
C VAL A 151 -2.21 12.79 3.49
N TYR A 152 -1.42 13.81 3.75
CA TYR A 152 -0.14 14.03 3.11
C TYR A 152 0.97 13.98 4.16
N ASN A 153 1.92 13.06 3.99
CA ASN A 153 3.08 12.95 4.86
C ASN A 153 4.14 13.98 4.42
N SER A 154 4.20 15.13 5.09
CA SER A 154 5.17 16.15 4.75
C SER A 154 6.55 15.83 5.37
N ASN A 155 7.58 15.98 4.54
CA ASN A 155 9.00 15.87 4.89
C ASN A 155 9.51 14.47 5.27
N LEU A 156 9.21 13.41 4.51
CA LEU A 156 10.01 12.17 4.64
C LEU A 156 11.45 12.47 4.18
N TRP A 157 12.45 12.27 5.07
CA TRP A 157 13.82 12.80 4.98
C TRP A 157 14.50 12.69 3.60
N SER A 158 14.19 11.65 2.82
CA SER A 158 14.82 11.35 1.53
C SER A 158 13.84 11.15 0.38
N ALA A 159 12.54 11.43 0.58
CA ALA A 159 11.51 11.23 -0.42
C ALA A 159 10.56 12.45 -0.49
N PRO A 160 10.02 12.79 -1.68
CA PRO A 160 8.88 13.69 -1.74
C PRO A 160 7.78 13.15 -0.84
N GLY A 161 7.05 14.03 -0.16
CA GLY A 161 5.94 13.63 0.69
C GLY A 161 4.95 12.74 -0.07
N SER A 162 4.34 11.82 0.64
CA SER A 162 3.44 10.81 0.07
C SER A 162 1.99 11.06 0.45
N LEU A 163 1.08 10.68 -0.45
CA LEU A 163 -0.34 10.66 -0.15
C LEU A 163 -0.70 9.29 0.43
N ASP A 164 -1.49 9.31 1.49
CA ASP A 164 -2.04 8.11 2.09
C ASP A 164 -3.54 8.26 2.39
N VAL A 165 -4.22 7.14 2.55
CA VAL A 165 -5.59 7.08 3.05
C VAL A 165 -5.60 6.19 4.29
N ILE A 166 -6.02 6.77 5.40
CA ILE A 166 -6.13 6.07 6.69
C ILE A 166 -7.60 5.79 6.94
N PHE A 167 -7.99 4.52 6.98
CA PHE A 167 -9.36 4.11 7.31
C PHE A 167 -9.45 3.70 8.77
N GLU A 168 -10.61 3.90 9.40
CA GLU A 168 -10.91 3.23 10.67
C GLU A 168 -10.75 1.71 10.53
N ARG A 169 -10.30 1.04 11.60
CA ARG A 169 -9.97 -0.40 11.66
C ARG A 169 -8.78 -0.84 10.80
N ILE A 170 -8.71 -0.40 9.55
CA ILE A 170 -7.71 -0.84 8.58
C ILE A 170 -6.39 -0.07 8.78
N GLY A 171 -6.44 1.21 9.13
CA GLY A 171 -5.27 2.07 9.24
C GLY A 171 -4.77 2.58 7.88
N SER A 172 -3.47 2.86 7.82
CA SER A 172 -2.76 3.31 6.62
C SER A 172 -2.80 2.26 5.49
N VAL A 173 -2.98 2.69 4.24
CA VAL A 173 -3.08 1.80 3.08
C VAL A 173 -1.85 1.87 2.18
N TYR A 174 -1.35 3.07 1.91
CA TYR A 174 -0.23 3.31 1.01
C TYR A 174 1.10 3.46 1.75
N GLU A 175 1.05 3.65 3.06
CA GLU A 175 2.21 3.64 3.94
C GLU A 175 2.13 2.44 4.91
N PHE A 176 3.16 2.32 5.75
CA PHE A 176 3.19 1.30 6.79
C PHE A 176 2.36 1.72 8.01
N LEU A 177 1.87 0.73 8.77
CA LEU A 177 1.06 0.96 9.98
C LEU A 177 1.70 1.99 10.91
N VAL A 178 3.02 1.88 11.11
CA VAL A 178 3.80 2.74 12.01
C VAL A 178 4.87 3.48 11.20
N PRO A 179 4.67 4.77 10.86
CA PRO A 179 5.57 5.51 9.98
C PRO A 179 7.05 5.51 10.40
N ASN A 180 7.35 5.47 11.71
CA ASN A 180 8.72 5.44 12.24
C ASN A 180 9.51 4.16 11.86
N ASN A 181 8.83 3.04 11.59
CA ASN A 181 9.50 1.78 11.23
C ASN A 181 9.87 1.68 9.73
N ALA A 182 9.44 2.62 8.91
CA ALA A 182 9.71 2.66 7.45
C ALA A 182 10.96 3.48 7.07
N ILE A 183 11.64 4.10 8.03
CA ILE A 183 12.68 5.14 7.78
C ILE A 183 14.10 4.61 8.00
N TRP A 184 14.28 3.28 8.05
CA TRP A 184 15.61 2.71 7.90
C TRP A 184 16.00 2.73 6.43
N VAL A 185 17.28 3.01 6.16
CA VAL A 185 17.92 2.92 4.83
C VAL A 185 17.81 1.50 4.21
N ASP A 186 17.29 0.58 5.01
CA ASP A 186 17.00 -0.81 4.72
C ASP A 186 15.49 -1.07 5.03
N GLY A 187 14.65 -1.04 3.99
CA GLY A 187 13.18 -0.88 4.06
C GLY A 187 12.41 -2.06 4.68
N ILE A 188 12.16 -2.02 5.99
CA ILE A 188 11.42 -3.08 6.70
C ILE A 188 9.89 -2.98 6.52
N ALA A 189 9.42 -1.98 5.76
CA ALA A 189 8.02 -1.56 5.81
C ALA A 189 7.58 -0.86 4.52
N GLY A 190 6.50 -1.36 3.91
CA GLY A 190 5.87 -0.85 2.70
C GLY A 190 4.35 -0.87 2.80
N PRO A 191 3.62 -0.63 1.69
CA PRO A 191 2.17 -0.46 1.72
C PRO A 191 1.43 -1.71 2.20
N LEU A 192 0.22 -1.49 2.71
CA LEU A 192 -0.71 -2.55 3.08
C LEU A 192 -0.98 -3.44 1.86
N ARG A 193 -0.94 -4.75 2.07
CA ARG A 193 -1.41 -5.75 1.10
C ARG A 193 -2.86 -6.09 1.39
N CYS A 194 -3.10 -6.47 2.63
CA CYS A 194 -4.40 -6.93 3.10
C CYS A 194 -4.62 -6.59 4.56
N TYR A 195 -5.87 -6.35 4.89
CA TYR A 195 -6.39 -6.31 6.24
C TYR A 195 -7.55 -7.29 6.36
N SER A 196 -7.64 -7.98 7.49
CA SER A 196 -8.82 -8.77 7.83
C SER A 196 -9.14 -8.67 9.30
N ASP A 197 -10.41 -8.74 9.64
CA ASP A 197 -10.89 -8.96 11.00
C ASP A 197 -12.14 -9.87 10.95
N ASP A 198 -12.82 -10.06 12.08
CA ASP A 198 -14.01 -10.94 12.16
C ASP A 198 -15.17 -10.53 11.22
N GLN A 199 -15.16 -9.32 10.65
CA GLN A 199 -16.24 -8.76 9.82
C GLN A 199 -15.79 -8.24 8.45
N ILE A 200 -14.53 -7.82 8.32
CA ILE A 200 -14.01 -7.13 7.14
C ILE A 200 -12.86 -7.93 6.55
N ASN A 201 -12.84 -8.09 5.22
CA ASN A 201 -11.69 -8.52 4.45
C ASN A 201 -11.39 -7.46 3.39
N PHE A 202 -10.27 -6.76 3.55
CA PHE A 202 -9.85 -5.67 2.68
C PHE A 202 -8.55 -6.04 1.97
N GLN A 203 -8.56 -6.01 0.64
CA GLN A 203 -7.34 -6.08 -0.17
C GLN A 203 -7.00 -4.68 -0.69
N SER A 204 -5.74 -4.28 -0.51
CA SER A 204 -5.27 -2.98 -0.96
C SER A 204 -5.34 -2.88 -2.49
N PRO A 205 -5.83 -1.75 -3.05
CA PRO A 205 -5.88 -1.55 -4.50
C PRO A 205 -4.51 -1.65 -5.20
N ASN A 206 -3.41 -1.42 -4.47
CA ASN A 206 -2.05 -1.50 -5.01
C ASN A 206 -1.42 -2.90 -4.89
N TRP A 207 -2.21 -3.90 -4.47
CA TRP A 207 -1.72 -5.27 -4.28
C TRP A 207 -2.58 -6.27 -5.07
N ASN A 208 -1.96 -6.96 -6.04
CA ASN A 208 -2.64 -7.95 -6.90
C ASN A 208 -2.22 -9.40 -6.60
N GLY A 209 -1.53 -9.64 -5.48
CA GLY A 209 -1.05 -10.96 -5.06
C GLY A 209 -1.82 -11.54 -3.88
N SER A 210 -1.43 -12.74 -3.45
CA SER A 210 -1.83 -13.25 -2.14
C SER A 210 -1.20 -12.41 -1.02
N CYS A 211 -1.86 -12.26 0.13
CA CYS A 211 -1.34 -11.46 1.24
C CYS A 211 0.01 -11.99 1.74
N ASP A 212 0.14 -13.32 1.80
CA ASP A 212 1.31 -14.08 2.27
C ASP A 212 2.37 -14.35 1.19
N TYR A 213 2.31 -13.65 0.07
CA TYR A 213 3.27 -13.86 -1.01
C TYR A 213 4.67 -13.39 -0.63
N VAL A 214 5.64 -14.30 -0.54
CA VAL A 214 7.00 -13.98 -0.07
C VAL A 214 7.87 -13.38 -1.17
N THR A 215 7.77 -13.90 -2.40
CA THR A 215 8.63 -13.51 -3.52
C THR A 215 7.80 -13.03 -4.71
N GLY A 216 7.84 -11.73 -5.02
CA GLY A 216 7.16 -11.18 -6.19
C GLY A 216 8.07 -10.36 -7.08
N ILE A 217 8.06 -10.67 -8.39
CA ILE A 217 8.43 -9.70 -9.41
C ILE A 217 7.24 -8.77 -9.52
N TRP A 218 7.39 -7.54 -9.06
CA TRP A 218 6.47 -6.50 -9.46
C TRP A 218 6.61 -6.37 -10.97
N ASP A 219 5.52 -6.62 -11.70
CA ASP A 219 5.36 -5.93 -12.97
C ASP A 219 5.38 -4.45 -12.60
N LYS A 220 6.56 -3.82 -12.70
CA LYS A 220 6.59 -2.44 -13.14
C LYS A 220 5.88 -2.53 -14.47
N GLU A 221 4.57 -2.30 -14.49
CA GLU A 221 3.91 -1.72 -15.64
C GLU A 221 4.79 -0.51 -15.96
N PRO A 222 5.68 -0.59 -16.98
CA PRO A 222 6.20 0.65 -17.47
C PRO A 222 4.93 1.37 -17.92
N ARG A 223 4.72 2.61 -17.48
CA ARG A 223 3.79 3.49 -18.19
C ARG A 223 4.34 3.63 -19.61
N SER A 224 4.11 2.62 -20.44
CA SER A 224 4.47 2.56 -21.82
C SER A 224 3.33 3.30 -22.51
N ASN A 225 3.62 4.52 -22.94
CA ASN A 225 2.71 5.25 -23.80
C ASN A 225 2.53 4.56 -25.16
N VAL A 226 3.32 3.51 -25.44
CA VAL A 226 3.20 2.72 -26.65
C VAL A 226 2.06 1.72 -26.52
N THR A 227 1.11 1.82 -27.45
CA THR A 227 -0.02 0.89 -27.57
C THR A 227 0.09 0.10 -28.87
N ILE A 228 -0.36 -1.16 -28.81
CA ILE A 228 -0.36 -2.08 -29.94
C ILE A 228 -1.81 -2.51 -30.23
N PHE A 229 -2.27 -2.35 -31.47
CA PHE A 229 -3.62 -2.77 -31.85
C PHE A 229 -3.74 -3.14 -33.34
N PRO A 230 -4.73 -3.98 -33.71
CA PRO A 230 -5.52 -4.81 -32.80
C PRO A 230 -4.66 -5.94 -32.20
N ASN A 231 -5.05 -6.45 -31.04
CA ASN A 231 -4.46 -7.64 -30.44
C ASN A 231 -5.60 -8.53 -29.88
N PRO A 232 -5.92 -9.67 -30.50
CA PRO A 232 -5.26 -10.28 -31.67
C PRO A 232 -5.46 -9.50 -32.99
N CYS A 233 -4.62 -9.76 -33.98
CA CYS A 233 -4.68 -9.15 -35.31
C CYS A 233 -4.69 -10.18 -36.42
N THR A 234 -5.34 -9.85 -37.53
CA THR A 234 -5.41 -10.68 -38.74
C THR A 234 -4.48 -10.19 -39.85
N ASP A 235 -4.41 -8.90 -40.14
CA ASP A 235 -3.73 -8.39 -41.34
C ASP A 235 -2.77 -7.23 -41.08
N ARG A 236 -3.07 -6.34 -40.14
CA ARG A 236 -2.30 -5.13 -39.93
C ARG A 236 -2.09 -4.80 -38.46
N LEU A 237 -0.83 -4.71 -38.10
CA LEU A 237 -0.35 -4.21 -36.81
C LEU A 237 -0.26 -2.68 -36.83
N THR A 238 -0.76 -2.02 -35.78
CA THR A 238 -0.59 -0.59 -35.53
C THR A 238 0.10 -0.34 -34.19
N LEU A 239 1.16 0.46 -34.21
CA LEU A 239 1.87 0.95 -33.03
C LEU A 239 1.64 2.46 -32.89
N SER A 240 1.06 2.89 -31.78
CA SER A 240 0.87 4.32 -31.45
C SER A 240 1.70 4.71 -30.23
N GLY A 241 2.03 5.99 -30.07
CA GLY A 241 2.84 6.46 -28.94
C GLY A 241 4.34 6.23 -29.07
N ILE A 242 4.82 5.98 -30.29
CA ILE A 242 6.25 5.83 -30.62
C ILE A 242 6.84 7.13 -31.19
N THR A 243 8.12 7.37 -30.94
CA THR A 243 8.84 8.50 -31.54
C THR A 243 9.25 8.17 -32.99
N PRO A 244 8.96 9.02 -34.00
CA PRO A 244 9.49 8.84 -35.34
C PRO A 244 11.02 8.72 -35.35
N GLY A 245 11.56 7.80 -36.14
CA GLY A 245 12.96 7.39 -36.17
C GLY A 245 13.32 6.22 -35.25
N SER A 246 12.39 5.72 -34.42
CA SER A 246 12.63 4.56 -33.56
C SER A 246 12.84 3.28 -34.37
N GLN A 247 13.83 2.46 -33.98
CA GLN A 247 14.05 1.14 -34.56
C GLN A 247 13.04 0.14 -33.98
N ILE A 248 12.33 -0.55 -34.87
CA ILE A 248 11.31 -1.56 -34.57
C ILE A 248 11.86 -2.93 -34.99
N GLU A 249 11.83 -3.90 -34.08
CA GLU A 249 12.20 -5.29 -34.33
C GLU A 249 11.02 -6.20 -33.96
N LEU A 250 10.63 -7.14 -34.81
CA LEU A 250 9.62 -8.16 -34.50
C LEU A 250 10.29 -9.53 -34.36
N PHE A 251 9.92 -10.25 -33.31
CA PHE A 251 10.38 -11.61 -33.03
C PHE A 251 9.19 -12.55 -32.97
N ASP A 252 9.32 -13.77 -33.49
CA ASP A 252 8.31 -14.81 -33.31
C ASP A 252 8.42 -15.49 -31.93
N GLY A 253 7.50 -16.42 -31.62
CA GLY A 253 7.49 -17.16 -30.36
C GLY A 253 8.72 -18.05 -30.09
N LEU A 254 9.61 -18.22 -31.08
CA LEU A 254 10.89 -18.92 -30.92
C LEU A 254 12.07 -17.92 -30.76
N GLY A 255 11.78 -16.62 -30.71
CA GLY A 255 12.79 -15.56 -30.61
C GLY A 255 13.50 -15.25 -31.94
N ARG A 256 12.99 -15.72 -33.09
CA ARG A 256 13.59 -15.42 -34.40
C ARG A 256 13.12 -14.04 -34.86
N ASN A 257 14.05 -13.19 -35.25
CA ASN A 257 13.73 -11.87 -35.81
C ASN A 257 13.10 -12.04 -37.21
N VAL A 258 11.83 -11.63 -37.35
CA VAL A 258 11.06 -11.71 -38.59
C VAL A 258 10.95 -10.36 -39.31
N PHE A 259 11.26 -9.25 -38.63
CA PHE A 259 11.28 -7.93 -39.22
C PHE A 259 12.19 -6.97 -38.45
N THR A 260 12.90 -6.12 -39.18
CA THR A 260 13.63 -4.97 -38.62
C THR A 260 13.42 -3.77 -39.51
N GLY A 261 13.01 -2.64 -38.91
CA GLY A 261 12.77 -1.40 -39.64
C GLY A 261 12.83 -0.17 -38.74
N GLN A 262 12.55 1.00 -39.33
CA GLN A 262 12.43 2.26 -38.60
C GLN A 262 11.01 2.80 -38.74
N ALA A 263 10.47 3.33 -37.64
CA ALA A 263 9.18 4.00 -37.62
C ALA A 263 9.32 5.40 -38.25
N LEU A 264 8.95 5.55 -39.52
CA LEU A 264 9.06 6.84 -40.24
C LEU A 264 7.91 7.82 -39.92
N GLY A 265 6.87 7.38 -39.22
CA GLY A 265 5.71 8.18 -38.85
C GLY A 265 4.98 7.62 -37.63
N GLU A 266 3.98 8.37 -37.15
CA GLU A 266 3.11 8.02 -36.03
C GLU A 266 1.64 8.13 -36.48
N PRO A 267 0.81 7.09 -36.28
CA PRO A 267 1.19 5.75 -35.82
C PRO A 267 1.99 4.97 -36.89
N PHE A 268 2.78 3.98 -36.46
CA PHE A 268 3.45 3.07 -37.38
C PHE A 268 2.54 1.90 -37.74
N HIS A 269 2.51 1.56 -39.02
CA HIS A 269 1.75 0.44 -39.55
C HIS A 269 2.69 -0.62 -40.13
N PHE A 270 2.38 -1.88 -39.82
CA PHE A 270 3.07 -3.03 -40.37
C PHE A 270 2.05 -4.01 -40.95
N ASP A 271 2.31 -4.45 -42.18
CA ASP A 271 1.52 -5.49 -42.85
C ASP A 271 1.94 -6.86 -42.31
N ALA A 272 1.04 -7.45 -41.51
CA ALA A 272 1.21 -8.74 -40.87
C ALA A 272 0.57 -9.89 -41.68
N SER A 273 0.00 -9.64 -42.85
CA SER A 273 -0.72 -10.65 -43.66
C SER A 273 0.14 -11.87 -44.01
N THR A 274 1.46 -11.69 -44.06
CA THR A 274 2.44 -12.74 -44.39
C THR A 274 2.98 -13.49 -43.16
N LEU A 275 2.66 -13.03 -41.95
CA LEU A 275 3.08 -13.69 -40.72
C LEU A 275 2.21 -14.92 -40.44
N ALA A 276 2.84 -15.99 -39.96
CA ALA A 276 2.12 -17.17 -39.50
C ALA A 276 1.33 -16.84 -38.22
N PRO A 277 0.20 -17.52 -37.96
CA PRO A 277 -0.50 -17.40 -36.68
C PRO A 277 0.40 -17.77 -35.50
N GLY A 278 0.39 -16.96 -34.44
CA GLY A 278 1.23 -17.19 -33.27
C GLY A 278 1.50 -15.96 -32.42
N LEU A 279 2.30 -16.15 -31.37
CA LEU A 279 2.79 -15.09 -30.49
C LEU A 279 4.00 -14.39 -31.12
N TYR A 280 4.02 -13.06 -31.04
CA TYR A 280 5.11 -12.21 -31.48
C TYR A 280 5.48 -11.20 -30.40
N GLN A 281 6.76 -10.82 -30.37
CA GLN A 281 7.27 -9.74 -29.53
C GLN A 281 7.76 -8.58 -30.40
N VAL A 282 7.31 -7.37 -30.11
CA VAL A 282 7.75 -6.13 -30.74
C VAL A 282 8.71 -5.42 -29.80
N ARG A 283 9.94 -5.16 -30.26
CA ARG A 283 10.95 -4.42 -29.51
C ARG A 283 11.22 -3.05 -30.14
N ILE A 284 11.26 -2.02 -29.30
CA ILE A 284 11.48 -0.62 -29.70
C ILE A 284 12.75 -0.11 -29.00
N ARG A 285 13.83 0.10 -29.74
CA ARG A 285 15.16 0.36 -29.15
C ARG A 285 15.37 1.75 -28.56
N ASN A 286 14.67 2.77 -29.04
CA ASN A 286 14.84 4.15 -28.54
C ASN A 286 14.12 4.43 -27.20
N GLY A 287 13.52 3.41 -26.57
CA GLY A 287 12.92 3.50 -25.23
C GLY A 287 12.96 2.20 -24.43
N GLU A 288 13.77 1.21 -24.86
CA GLU A 288 13.84 -0.15 -24.28
C GLU A 288 12.46 -0.77 -23.93
N GLN A 289 11.51 -0.67 -24.86
CA GLN A 289 10.17 -1.23 -24.67
C GLN A 289 10.00 -2.53 -25.47
N VAL A 290 9.40 -3.51 -24.82
CA VAL A 290 9.01 -4.80 -25.42
C VAL A 290 7.52 -5.00 -25.19
N ILE A 291 6.77 -5.27 -26.26
CA ILE A 291 5.32 -5.45 -26.21
C ILE A 291 4.99 -6.78 -26.89
N SER A 292 4.11 -7.57 -26.28
CA SER A 292 3.64 -8.85 -26.84
C SER A 292 2.36 -8.65 -27.65
N TRP A 293 2.24 -9.39 -28.75
CA TRP A 293 1.12 -9.30 -29.68
C TRP A 293 0.84 -10.64 -30.37
N ILE A 294 -0.44 -10.93 -30.63
CA ILE A 294 -0.91 -12.21 -31.17
C ILE A 294 -1.43 -12.02 -32.60
N LYS A 295 -0.93 -12.86 -33.51
CA LYS A 295 -1.43 -13.01 -34.89
C LYS A 295 -2.37 -14.20 -34.96
N GLU A 296 -3.57 -13.98 -35.48
CA GLU A 296 -4.55 -15.04 -35.82
C GLU A 296 -4.39 -15.56 -37.25
#